data_AF-A0A969QP48-F1
#
_entry.id   AF-A0A969QP48-F1
#
_cell.length_a   1.000
_cell.length_b   1.000
_cell.length_c   1.000
_cell.angle_alpha   90.00
_cell.angle_beta   90.00
_cell.angle_gamma   90.00
#
_symmetry.space_group_name_H-M   'P 1'
#
loop_
_entity.id
_entity.type
_entity.pdbx_description
1 polymer ?
#
loop_
_entity_poly.entity_id
_entity_poly.type
_entity_poly.pdbx_seq_one_letter_code
_entity_poly.pdbx_strand_id
1 'polypeptide(L)'
;AWGQAILKSKPRSLLNDFEGIFPGIGAAQQGRGVRSFWAAEPYSLGSYACYLPGQWTAIGGAEGERVGNIWFAGEHCSPGSQGYMNGACETAETAARSILQDLGVPVGIS
;
A
#
# COMPACT_ATOMS: atom_id res chain seq x y z
N ALA A 1 14.04 11.95 -12.51
CA ALA A 1 13.65 13.22 -13.18
C ALA A 1 12.14 13.34 -13.47
N TRP A 2 11.24 12.75 -12.67
CA TRP A 2 9.77 13.01 -12.73
C TRP A 2 9.18 13.29 -11.34
N GLY A 3 9.54 12.50 -10.32
CA GLY A 3 9.05 12.71 -8.94
C GLY A 3 9.40 14.07 -8.30
N GLN A 4 10.52 14.68 -8.69
CA GLN A 4 10.93 16.01 -8.24
C GLN A 4 9.99 17.14 -8.73
N ALA A 5 9.33 16.96 -9.88
CA ALA A 5 8.40 17.96 -10.42
C ALA A 5 7.06 17.96 -9.65
N ILE A 6 6.56 16.78 -9.28
CA ILE A 6 5.37 16.62 -8.43
C ILE A 6 5.63 17.19 -7.04
N LEU A 7 6.79 16.91 -6.44
CA LEU A 7 7.20 17.46 -5.14
C LEU A 7 7.20 19.00 -5.12
N LYS A 8 7.50 19.64 -6.26
CA LYS A 8 7.57 21.10 -6.39
C LYS A 8 6.27 21.78 -6.82
N SER A 9 5.22 21.03 -7.20
CA SER A 9 3.92 21.63 -7.54
C SER A 9 3.23 22.19 -6.29
N LYS A 10 2.79 23.45 -6.36
CA LYS A 10 2.21 24.16 -5.21
C LYS A 10 0.76 23.71 -4.97
N PRO A 11 0.33 23.52 -3.70
CA PRO A 11 -1.07 23.16 -3.35
C PRO A 11 -2.14 24.10 -3.92
N ARG A 12 -1.75 25.35 -4.23
CA ARG A 12 -2.66 26.40 -4.72
C ARG A 12 -3.24 26.13 -6.11
N SER A 13 -2.63 25.25 -6.91
CA SER A 13 -3.21 24.87 -8.20
C SER A 13 -4.46 23.99 -8.03
N LEU A 14 -4.44 23.06 -7.07
CA LEU A 14 -5.53 22.09 -6.86
C LEU A 14 -6.86 22.75 -6.46
N LEU A 15 -6.83 23.79 -5.63
CA LEU A 15 -8.04 24.48 -5.21
C LEU A 15 -8.71 25.22 -6.36
N ASN A 16 -7.91 25.83 -7.23
CA ASN A 16 -8.43 26.47 -8.44
C ASN A 16 -9.05 25.43 -9.38
N ASP A 17 -8.44 24.23 -9.49
CA ASP A 17 -9.01 23.13 -10.26
C ASP A 17 -10.36 22.68 -9.67
N PHE A 18 -10.49 22.66 -8.34
CA PHE A 18 -11.73 22.28 -7.66
C PHE A 18 -12.85 23.31 -7.74
N GLU A 19 -12.57 24.61 -7.92
CA GLU A 19 -13.62 25.62 -8.13
C GLU A 19 -14.52 25.31 -9.34
N GLY A 20 -13.96 24.68 -10.38
CA GLY A 20 -14.74 24.26 -11.55
C GLY A 20 -15.68 23.09 -11.28
N ILE A 21 -15.38 22.26 -10.28
CA ILE A 21 -16.19 21.07 -9.91
C ILE A 21 -17.15 21.42 -8.77
N PHE A 22 -16.68 22.21 -7.81
CA PHE A 22 -17.40 22.63 -6.60
C PHE A 22 -17.26 24.15 -6.41
N PRO A 23 -18.10 24.96 -7.06
CA PRO A 23 -18.02 26.41 -6.96
C PRO A 23 -18.12 26.91 -5.52
N GLY A 24 -17.18 27.76 -5.11
CA GLY A 24 -17.08 28.33 -3.77
C GLY A 24 -16.28 27.50 -2.76
N ILE A 25 -15.71 26.37 -3.17
CA ILE A 25 -14.93 25.47 -2.28
C ILE A 25 -13.71 26.16 -1.66
N GLY A 26 -13.11 27.14 -2.35
CA GLY A 26 -11.99 27.92 -1.85
C GLY A 26 -12.36 28.76 -0.63
N ALA A 27 -13.59 29.25 -0.55
CA ALA A 27 -14.08 29.97 0.63
C ALA A 27 -14.28 29.03 1.85
N ALA A 28 -14.49 27.72 1.60
CA ALA A 28 -14.62 26.71 2.64
C ALA A 28 -13.25 26.15 3.11
N GLN A 29 -12.14 26.52 2.45
CA GLN A 29 -10.84 26.03 2.83
C GLN A 29 -10.45 26.55 4.23
N GLN A 30 -10.16 25.61 5.13
CA GLN A 30 -9.66 25.91 6.47
C GLN A 30 -8.26 25.33 6.66
N GLY A 31 -7.36 26.10 7.28
CA GLY A 31 -6.02 25.64 7.62
C GLY A 31 -5.11 25.36 6.42
N ARG A 32 -4.14 24.46 6.62
CA ARG A 32 -3.11 24.11 5.62
C ARG A 32 -3.44 22.77 4.98
N GLY A 33 -3.25 22.68 3.65
CA GLY A 33 -3.28 21.39 2.96
C GLY A 33 -2.04 20.56 3.30
N VAL A 34 -2.25 19.26 3.52
CA VAL A 34 -1.18 18.27 3.69
C VAL A 34 -1.17 17.35 2.47
N ARG A 35 0.03 16.96 2.01
CA ARG A 35 0.19 16.06 0.88
C ARG A 35 1.32 15.07 1.16
N SER A 36 1.05 13.79 0.92
CA SER A 36 2.05 12.74 0.88
C SER A 36 2.36 12.38 -0.57
N PHE A 37 3.63 12.15 -0.88
CA PHE A 37 4.06 11.62 -2.17
C PHE A 37 4.74 10.27 -1.96
N TRP A 38 3.92 9.22 -1.93
CA TRP A 38 4.32 7.85 -1.59
C TRP A 38 5.46 7.31 -2.46
N ALA A 39 5.49 7.66 -3.74
CA ALA A 39 6.57 7.26 -4.65
C ALA A 39 7.96 7.86 -4.31
N ALA A 40 8.04 8.90 -3.47
CA ALA A 40 9.30 9.41 -2.96
C ALA A 40 9.52 9.12 -1.47
N GLU A 41 8.60 8.41 -0.81
CA GLU A 41 8.80 7.97 0.56
C GLU A 41 9.85 6.84 0.53
N PRO A 42 10.99 6.99 1.25
CA PRO A 42 12.16 6.13 1.07
C PRO A 42 11.94 4.66 1.44
N TYR A 43 10.94 4.34 2.26
CA TYR A 43 10.67 2.97 2.72
C TYR A 43 9.52 2.30 1.96
N SER A 44 8.66 3.07 1.32
CA SER A 44 7.47 2.59 0.60
C SER A 44 7.69 2.58 -0.91
N LEU A 45 8.37 3.61 -1.45
CA LEU A 45 8.69 3.79 -2.88
C LEU A 45 7.48 3.68 -3.84
N GLY A 46 6.27 3.72 -3.31
CA GLY A 46 5.03 3.44 -4.00
C GLY A 46 3.86 3.46 -3.01
N SER A 47 2.63 3.38 -3.53
CA SER A 47 1.43 3.41 -2.70
C SER A 47 0.90 2.01 -2.38
N TYR A 48 0.61 1.23 -3.41
CA TYR A 48 -0.04 -0.09 -3.31
C TYR A 48 0.51 -0.99 -4.41
N ALA A 49 0.56 -2.30 -4.15
CA ALA A 49 0.87 -3.28 -5.18
C ALA A 49 -0.18 -3.25 -6.29
N CYS A 50 0.30 -3.33 -7.53
CA CYS A 50 -0.52 -3.42 -8.71
C CYS A 50 0.29 -4.13 -9.79
N TYR A 51 -0.21 -5.27 -10.23
CA TYR A 51 0.44 -6.02 -11.29
C TYR A 51 0.41 -5.27 -12.62
N LEU A 52 1.53 -5.33 -13.34
CA LEU A 52 1.57 -5.04 -14.76
C LEU A 52 0.89 -6.17 -15.55
N PRO A 53 0.44 -5.90 -16.78
CA PRO A 53 -0.07 -6.95 -17.66
C PRO A 53 0.88 -8.15 -17.74
N GLY A 54 0.33 -9.35 -17.48
CA GLY A 54 1.06 -10.61 -17.49
C GLY A 54 1.75 -11.00 -16.16
N GLN A 55 1.94 -10.07 -15.22
CA GLN A 55 2.59 -10.41 -13.94
C GLN A 55 1.73 -11.30 -13.05
N TRP A 56 0.41 -11.09 -13.02
CA TRP A 56 -0.49 -11.96 -12.26
C TRP A 56 -0.28 -13.45 -12.58
N THR A 57 -0.15 -13.78 -13.86
CA THR A 57 0.03 -15.18 -14.32
C THR A 57 1.47 -15.67 -14.23
N ALA A 58 2.45 -14.76 -14.20
CA ALA A 58 3.86 -15.10 -14.22
C ALA A 58 4.47 -15.23 -12.82
N ILE A 59 4.09 -14.33 -11.91
CA ILE A 59 4.65 -14.23 -10.55
C ILE A 59 3.60 -14.25 -9.45
N GLY A 60 2.32 -14.05 -9.78
CA GLY A 60 1.28 -13.92 -8.76
C GLY A 60 1.18 -15.17 -7.87
N GLY A 61 1.27 -14.94 -6.56
CA GLY A 61 1.32 -15.97 -5.53
C GLY A 61 2.73 -16.21 -5.01
N ALA A 62 3.77 -16.03 -5.84
CA ALA A 62 5.16 -16.22 -5.43
C ALA A 62 5.60 -15.20 -4.36
N GLU A 63 4.93 -14.05 -4.27
CA GLU A 63 5.21 -12.99 -3.29
C GLU A 63 5.02 -13.45 -1.84
N GLY A 64 4.13 -14.42 -1.62
CA GLY A 64 3.87 -15.00 -0.30
C GLY A 64 4.64 -16.31 -0.02
N GLU A 65 5.38 -16.84 -1.00
CA GLU A 65 6.07 -18.12 -0.86
C GLU A 65 7.26 -18.02 0.11
N ARG A 66 7.25 -18.88 1.13
CA ARG A 66 8.31 -18.96 2.14
C ARG A 66 9.64 -19.44 1.51
N VAL A 67 10.75 -18.88 2.00
CA VAL A 67 12.10 -19.36 1.67
C VAL A 67 12.86 -19.73 2.95
N GLY A 68 13.15 -21.01 3.16
CA GLY A 68 13.90 -21.46 4.34
C GLY A 68 13.18 -21.11 5.64
N ASN A 69 13.74 -20.24 6.49
CA ASN A 69 13.08 -19.73 7.70
C ASN A 69 12.64 -18.26 7.56
N ILE A 70 12.30 -17.85 6.34
CA ILE A 70 11.83 -16.50 6.02
C ILE A 70 10.40 -16.60 5.50
N TRP A 71 9.48 -15.96 6.22
CA TRP A 71 8.09 -15.79 5.83
C TRP A 71 7.86 -14.36 5.34
N PHE A 72 7.08 -14.24 4.28
CA PHE A 72 6.70 -12.95 3.71
C PHE A 72 5.28 -12.59 4.14
N ALA A 73 5.08 -11.33 4.46
CA ALA A 73 3.80 -10.77 4.85
C ALA A 73 3.69 -9.33 4.35
N GLY A 74 2.46 -8.89 4.12
CA GLY A 74 2.14 -7.60 3.54
C GLY A 74 1.02 -7.72 2.54
N GLU A 75 0.42 -6.58 2.17
CA GLU A 75 -0.71 -6.56 1.23
C GLU A 75 -0.37 -7.23 -0.11
N HIS A 76 0.88 -7.12 -0.56
CA HIS A 76 1.35 -7.70 -1.82
C HIS A 76 1.36 -9.23 -1.82
N CYS A 77 1.42 -9.87 -0.63
CA CYS A 77 1.32 -11.32 -0.47
C CYS A 77 -0.13 -11.83 -0.46
N SER A 78 -1.12 -10.93 -0.44
CA SER A 78 -2.54 -11.31 -0.36
C SER A 78 -3.07 -11.66 -1.76
N PRO A 79 -3.72 -12.84 -1.93
CA PRO A 79 -4.34 -13.21 -3.21
C PRO A 79 -5.67 -12.50 -3.47
N GLY A 80 -6.37 -12.05 -2.42
CA GLY A 80 -7.74 -11.52 -2.52
C GLY A 80 -7.90 -10.05 -2.10
N SER A 81 -6.97 -9.54 -1.31
CA SER A 81 -7.01 -8.21 -0.69
C SER A 81 -5.74 -7.40 -0.99
N GLN A 82 -5.07 -7.68 -2.12
CA GLN A 82 -3.91 -6.91 -2.58
C GLN A 82 -4.26 -5.42 -2.73
N GLY A 83 -3.41 -4.56 -2.20
CA GLY A 83 -3.55 -3.12 -2.15
C GLY A 83 -4.33 -2.58 -0.94
N TYR A 84 -4.81 -3.46 -0.05
CA TYR A 84 -5.64 -3.07 1.11
C TYR A 84 -5.01 -3.46 2.45
N MET A 85 -5.43 -2.76 3.51
CA MET A 85 -5.02 -3.06 4.89
C MET A 85 -5.39 -4.48 5.31
N ASN A 86 -6.54 -4.99 4.86
CA ASN A 86 -6.96 -6.37 5.15
C ASN A 86 -5.95 -7.40 4.64
N GLY A 87 -5.39 -7.18 3.44
CA GLY A 87 -4.35 -8.05 2.87
C GLY A 87 -3.08 -8.07 3.72
N ALA A 88 -2.71 -6.94 4.32
CA ALA A 88 -1.60 -6.88 5.26
C ALA A 88 -1.90 -7.64 6.57
N CYS A 89 -3.09 -7.47 7.13
CA CYS A 89 -3.49 -8.15 8.36
C CYS A 89 -3.57 -9.68 8.19
N GLU A 90 -4.25 -10.16 7.14
CA GLU A 90 -4.47 -11.60 6.92
C GLU A 90 -3.16 -12.34 6.64
N THR A 91 -2.23 -11.73 5.88
CA THR A 91 -0.94 -12.34 5.54
C THR A 91 0.02 -12.30 6.72
N ALA A 92 -0.03 -11.25 7.55
CA ALA A 92 0.73 -11.20 8.81
C ALA A 92 0.26 -12.27 9.79
N GLU A 93 -1.06 -12.46 9.94
CA GLU A 93 -1.61 -13.53 10.77
C GLU A 93 -1.18 -14.90 10.24
N THR A 94 -1.29 -15.12 8.94
CA THR A 94 -0.88 -16.38 8.30
C THR A 94 0.60 -16.68 8.56
N ALA A 95 1.49 -15.72 8.29
CA ALA A 95 2.92 -15.86 8.53
C ALA A 95 3.24 -16.16 10.00
N ALA A 96 2.63 -15.41 10.94
CA ALA A 96 2.83 -15.63 12.36
C ALA A 96 2.35 -17.02 12.82
N ARG A 97 1.16 -17.45 12.37
CA ARG A 97 0.63 -18.79 12.67
C ARG A 97 1.53 -19.88 12.10
N SER A 98 2.04 -19.73 10.87
CA SER A 98 2.99 -20.69 10.29
C SER A 98 4.29 -20.77 11.08
N ILE A 99 4.83 -19.64 11.55
CA ILE A 99 6.02 -19.63 12.41
C ILE A 99 5.75 -20.38 13.73
N LEU A 100 4.62 -20.13 14.38
CA LEU A 100 4.26 -20.82 15.62
C LEU A 100 4.12 -22.32 15.42
N GLN A 101 3.50 -22.75 14.32
CA GLN A 101 3.38 -24.16 13.94
C GLN A 101 4.74 -24.82 13.75
N ASP A 102 5.66 -24.16 13.03
CA ASP A 102 7.03 -24.64 12.82
C ASP A 102 7.82 -24.78 14.13
N LEU A 103 7.55 -23.90 15.09
CA LEU A 103 8.16 -23.93 16.43
C LEU A 103 7.48 -24.94 17.38
N GLY A 104 6.41 -25.61 16.94
CA GLY A 104 5.61 -26.50 17.78
C GLY A 104 4.85 -25.78 18.90
N VAL A 105 4.67 -24.46 18.78
CA VAL A 105 3.88 -23.67 19.72
C VAL A 105 2.40 -23.83 19.36
N PRO A 106 1.53 -24.26 20.30
CA PRO A 106 0.10 -24.38 20.03
C PRO A 106 -0.48 -23.05 19.57
N VAL A 107 -1.08 -23.05 18.38
CA VAL A 107 -1.83 -21.90 17.88
C VAL A 107 -3.25 -22.04 18.44
N GLY A 108 -3.65 -21.14 19.33
CA GLY A 108 -4.97 -21.16 19.95
C GLY A 108 -6.09 -21.26 18.90
N ILE A 109 -7.02 -22.18 19.15
CA ILE A 109 -8.23 -22.38 18.35
C ILE A 109 -9.14 -21.16 18.62
N SER A 110 -9.47 -20.41 17.58
CA SER A 110 -10.64 -19.51 17.60
C SER A 110 -11.91 -20.32 17.38
#